data_AF-A0A1M7NHW7-F1
#
_entry.id   AF-A0A1M7NHW7-F1
#
_cell.length_a   1.000
_cell.length_b   1.000
_cell.length_c   1.000
_cell.angle_alpha   90.00
_cell.angle_beta   90.00
_cell.angle_gamma   90.00
#
_symmetry.space_group_name_H-M   'P 1'
#
loop_
_entity.id
_entity.type
_entity.pdbx_description
1 polymer ?
#
loop_
_entity_poly.entity_id
_entity_poly.type
_entity_poly.pdbx_seq_one_letter_code
_entity_poly.pdbx_strand_id
1 'polypeptide(L)'
;MPYGSDEIAVNFASLTKAAEDIQGAIGKMTSELDALERGVQPLIATWDGEAKAAYLVRKRGWDSASADLTQLLTGIKAAVMKSAEIMAAREKQNASMFNG
;
A
#
# COMPACT_ATOMS: atom_id res chain seq x y z
N MET A 1 19.82 -25.93 8.58
CA MET A 1 19.87 -24.58 9.17
C MET A 1 18.66 -23.81 8.65
N PRO A 2 17.84 -23.14 9.49
CA PRO A 2 16.50 -22.64 9.14
C PRO A 2 16.50 -21.17 8.67
N TYR A 3 17.53 -20.73 7.95
CA TYR A 3 17.70 -19.31 7.61
C TYR A 3 16.62 -18.79 6.64
N GLY A 4 16.06 -19.63 5.77
CA GLY A 4 15.08 -19.20 4.76
C GLY A 4 13.72 -18.81 5.35
N SER A 5 13.20 -19.59 6.31
CA SER A 5 11.90 -19.31 6.93
C SER A 5 11.89 -18.03 7.76
N ASP A 6 12.99 -17.72 8.43
CA ASP A 6 13.11 -16.54 9.29
C ASP A 6 13.20 -15.24 8.47
N GLU A 7 13.99 -15.26 7.39
CA GLU A 7 14.10 -14.12 6.46
C GLU A 7 12.76 -13.80 5.76
N ILE A 8 11.99 -14.82 5.40
CA ILE A 8 10.64 -14.64 4.84
C ILE A 8 9.69 -14.03 5.87
N ALA A 9 9.71 -14.53 7.12
CA ALA A 9 8.85 -14.02 8.18
C ALA A 9 9.13 -12.55 8.48
N VAL A 10 10.41 -12.17 8.53
CA VAL A 10 10.84 -10.78 8.71
C VAL A 10 10.38 -9.90 7.54
N ASN A 11 10.63 -10.33 6.29
CA ASN A 11 10.20 -9.58 5.11
C ASN A 11 8.68 -9.40 5.07
N PHE A 12 7.91 -10.42 5.42
CA PHE A 12 6.45 -10.35 5.47
C PHE A 12 5.96 -9.35 6.54
N ALA A 13 6.57 -9.38 7.73
CA ALA A 13 6.24 -8.44 8.80
C ALA A 13 6.55 -6.99 8.40
N SER A 14 7.72 -6.75 7.79
CA SER A 14 8.11 -5.42 7.30
C SER A 14 7.17 -4.89 6.22
N LEU A 15 6.75 -5.75 5.29
CA LEU A 15 5.80 -5.38 4.23
C LEU A 15 4.40 -5.12 4.75
N THR A 16 3.94 -5.92 5.71
CA THR A 16 2.65 -5.71 6.37
C THR A 16 2.63 -4.35 7.07
N LYS A 17 3.69 -4.05 7.82
CA LYS A 17 3.84 -2.73 8.47
C LYS A 17 3.89 -1.59 7.46
N ALA A 18 4.65 -1.72 6.38
CA ALA A 18 4.69 -0.69 5.33
C ALA A 18 3.32 -0.45 4.70
N ALA A 19 2.52 -1.51 4.51
CA ALA A 19 1.16 -1.39 4.00
C ALA A 19 0.23 -0.66 4.99
N GLU A 20 0.33 -0.98 6.28
CA GLU A 20 -0.41 -0.29 7.35
C GLU A 20 -0.01 1.19 7.43
N ASP A 21 1.28 1.50 7.38
CA ASP A 21 1.80 2.87 7.39
C ASP A 21 1.28 3.67 6.19
N ILE A 22 1.25 3.08 5.00
CA ILE A 22 0.71 3.72 3.78
C ILE A 22 -0.81 3.91 3.88
N GLN A 23 -1.56 2.91 4.36
CA GLN A 23 -3.00 3.06 4.58
C GLN A 23 -3.30 4.17 5.59
N GLY A 24 -2.50 4.26 6.67
CA GLY A 24 -2.58 5.34 7.64
C GLY A 24 -2.26 6.70 7.02
N ALA A 25 -1.23 6.78 6.18
CA ALA A 25 -0.87 8.00 5.46
C ALA A 25 -2.00 8.44 4.52
N ILE A 26 -2.58 7.51 3.74
CA ILE A 26 -3.73 7.77 2.86
C ILE A 26 -4.92 8.29 3.68
N GLY A 27 -5.30 7.61 4.76
CA GLY A 27 -6.42 8.01 5.60
C GLY A 27 -6.24 9.39 6.25
N LYS A 28 -5.02 9.70 6.72
CA LYS A 28 -4.67 11.03 7.24
C LYS A 28 -4.79 12.09 6.15
N MET A 29 -4.24 11.81 4.98
CA MET A 29 -4.31 12.67 3.81
C MET A 29 -5.78 12.95 3.42
N THR A 30 -6.62 11.92 3.28
CA THR A 30 -8.05 12.08 2.98
C THR A 30 -8.75 12.93 4.03
N SER A 31 -8.45 12.72 5.31
CA SER A 31 -9.04 13.51 6.40
C SER A 31 -8.64 14.98 6.35
N GLU A 32 -7.39 15.29 5.99
CA GLU A 32 -6.91 16.66 5.79
C GLU A 32 -7.59 17.33 4.58
N LEU A 33 -7.79 16.59 3.48
CA LEU A 33 -8.56 17.08 2.34
C LEU A 33 -10.02 17.33 2.72
N ASP A 34 -10.69 16.43 3.43
CA ASP A 34 -12.08 16.62 3.85
C ASP A 34 -12.23 17.79 4.82
N ALA A 35 -11.24 18.00 5.71
CA ALA A 35 -11.19 19.16 6.59
C ALA A 35 -11.03 20.46 5.78
N LEU A 36 -10.14 20.47 4.78
CA LEU A 36 -10.00 21.57 3.84
C LEU A 36 -11.30 21.81 3.08
N GLU A 37 -11.92 20.75 2.53
CA GLU A 37 -13.18 20.83 1.77
C GLU A 37 -14.28 21.47 2.63
N ARG A 38 -14.42 21.08 3.90
CA ARG A 38 -15.39 21.68 4.84
C ARG A 38 -15.10 23.13 5.17
N GLY A 39 -13.83 23.50 5.36
CA GLY A 39 -13.44 24.89 5.63
C GLY A 39 -13.60 25.79 4.41
N VAL A 40 -13.43 25.22 3.22
CA VAL A 40 -13.47 25.93 1.95
C VAL A 40 -14.89 25.99 1.38
N GLN A 41 -15.79 25.04 1.68
CA GLN A 41 -17.20 25.03 1.28
C GLN A 41 -17.94 26.38 1.37
N PRO A 42 -17.90 27.13 2.49
CA PRO A 42 -18.54 28.46 2.54
C PRO A 42 -17.88 29.51 1.64
N LEU A 43 -16.60 29.32 1.27
CA LEU A 43 -15.86 30.15 0.31
C LEU A 43 -16.05 29.66 -1.15
N ILE A 44 -16.48 28.42 -1.38
CA ILE A 44 -16.80 27.93 -2.73
C ILE A 44 -17.95 28.71 -3.36
N ALA A 45 -18.87 29.24 -2.55
CA ALA A 45 -19.93 30.12 -3.03
C ALA A 45 -19.39 31.46 -3.60
N THR A 46 -18.17 31.86 -3.21
CA THR A 46 -17.50 33.08 -3.68
C THR A 46 -16.33 32.79 -4.63
N TRP A 47 -15.87 31.54 -4.72
CA TRP A 47 -14.85 31.11 -5.68
C TRP A 47 -15.42 30.96 -7.08
N ASP A 48 -14.75 31.58 -8.04
CA ASP A 48 -15.11 31.50 -9.45
C ASP A 48 -14.90 30.07 -10.02
N GLY A 49 -15.53 29.75 -11.15
CA GLY A 49 -15.58 28.37 -11.69
C GLY A 49 -14.22 27.69 -11.90
N GLU A 50 -13.16 28.47 -12.11
CA GLU A 50 -11.78 28.00 -12.31
C GLU A 50 -11.15 27.40 -11.03
N ALA A 51 -11.39 28.00 -9.86
CA ALA A 51 -10.86 27.49 -8.59
C ALA A 51 -11.48 26.14 -8.23
N LYS A 52 -12.79 25.98 -8.51
CA LYS A 52 -13.49 24.70 -8.36
C LYS A 52 -12.92 23.64 -9.32
N ALA A 53 -12.61 24.02 -10.56
CA ALA A 53 -12.00 23.11 -11.53
C ALA A 53 -10.59 22.65 -11.09
N ALA A 54 -9.74 23.57 -10.63
CA ALA A 54 -8.40 23.27 -10.14
C ALA A 54 -8.44 22.33 -8.91
N TYR A 55 -9.39 22.56 -8.01
CA TYR A 55 -9.64 21.68 -6.87
C TYR A 55 -9.99 20.25 -7.30
N LEU A 56 -10.97 20.09 -8.20
CA LEU A 56 -11.40 18.77 -8.69
C LEU A 56 -10.27 18.02 -9.41
N VAL A 57 -9.39 18.72 -10.12
CA VAL A 57 -8.20 18.11 -10.74
C VAL A 57 -7.25 17.56 -9.66
N ARG A 58 -6.95 18.37 -8.63
CA ARG A 58 -6.11 17.94 -7.51
C ARG A 58 -6.70 16.73 -6.79
N LYS A 59 -8.00 16.75 -6.50
CA LYS A 59 -8.72 15.63 -5.87
C LYS A 59 -8.58 14.34 -6.69
N ARG A 60 -8.86 14.40 -7.99
CA ARG A 60 -8.73 13.23 -8.89
C ARG A 60 -7.31 12.68 -8.95
N GLY A 61 -6.30 13.54 -9.06
CA GLY A 61 -4.90 13.10 -9.06
C GLY A 61 -4.53 12.37 -7.77
N TRP A 62 -5.10 12.80 -6.66
CA TRP A 62 -4.91 12.18 -5.35
C TRP A 62 -5.61 10.84 -5.20
N ASP A 63 -6.87 10.74 -5.63
CA ASP A 63 -7.62 9.48 -5.62
C ASP A 63 -6.88 8.42 -6.47
N SER A 64 -6.35 8.83 -7.63
CA SER A 64 -5.54 7.96 -8.49
C SER A 64 -4.27 7.49 -7.79
N ALA A 65 -3.49 8.40 -7.20
CA ALA A 65 -2.25 8.04 -6.50
C ALA A 65 -2.50 7.07 -5.34
N SER A 66 -3.60 7.25 -4.60
CA SER A 66 -3.98 6.37 -3.50
C SER A 66 -4.36 4.96 -4.00
N ALA A 67 -5.08 4.88 -5.12
CA ALA A 67 -5.41 3.62 -5.77
C ALA A 67 -4.14 2.90 -6.26
N ASP A 68 -3.22 3.61 -6.89
CA ASP A 68 -1.95 3.06 -7.40
C ASP A 68 -1.09 2.49 -6.26
N LEU A 69 -0.97 3.23 -5.15
CA LEU A 69 -0.25 2.75 -3.95
C LEU A 69 -0.88 1.48 -3.38
N THR A 70 -2.21 1.43 -3.29
CA THR A 70 -2.93 0.25 -2.81
C THR A 70 -2.70 -0.95 -3.72
N GLN A 71 -2.74 -0.74 -5.03
CA GLN A 71 -2.48 -1.79 -6.02
C GLN A 71 -1.03 -2.29 -5.95
N LEU A 72 -0.06 -1.39 -5.84
CA LEU A 72 1.34 -1.73 -5.67
C LEU A 72 1.57 -2.60 -4.44
N LEU A 73 1.04 -2.21 -3.29
CA LEU A 73 1.16 -2.97 -2.04
C LEU A 73 0.55 -4.36 -2.14
N THR A 74 -0.62 -4.46 -2.77
CA THR A 74 -1.28 -5.75 -3.02
C THR A 74 -0.41 -6.65 -3.90
N GLY A 75 0.21 -6.08 -4.94
CA GLY A 75 1.14 -6.79 -5.81
C GLY A 75 2.39 -7.28 -5.07
N ILE A 76 3.00 -6.43 -4.24
CA ILE A 76 4.16 -6.79 -3.43
C ILE A 76 3.83 -7.93 -2.46
N LYS A 77 2.67 -7.85 -1.77
CA LYS A 77 2.21 -8.90 -0.87
C LYS A 77 2.08 -10.26 -1.58
N ALA A 78 1.46 -10.27 -2.76
CA ALA A 78 1.30 -11.48 -3.56
C ALA A 78 2.66 -12.06 -4.01
N ALA A 79 3.60 -11.20 -4.43
CA ALA A 79 4.94 -11.62 -4.82
C ALA A 79 5.72 -12.27 -3.66
N VAL A 80 5.60 -11.72 -2.45
CA VAL A 80 6.28 -12.27 -1.26
C VAL A 80 5.67 -13.60 -0.82
N MET A 81 4.35 -13.74 -0.83
CA MET A 81 3.71 -15.03 -0.56
C MET A 81 4.18 -16.11 -1.54
N LYS A 82 4.22 -15.77 -2.83
CA LYS A 82 4.72 -16.69 -3.87
C LYS A 82 6.19 -17.07 -3.65
N SER A 83 7.03 -16.12 -3.24
CA SER A 83 8.43 -16.38 -2.91
C SER A 83 8.55 -17.35 -1.72
N ALA A 84 7.73 -17.15 -0.69
CA ALA A 84 7.69 -18.02 0.48
C ALA A 84 7.30 -19.46 0.13
N GLU A 85 6.27 -19.64 -0.69
CA GLU A 85 5.83 -20.95 -1.18
C GLU A 85 6.94 -21.67 -1.96
N ILE A 86 7.63 -20.96 -2.87
CA ILE A 86 8.73 -21.50 -3.66
C ILE A 86 9.88 -21.94 -2.74
N MET A 87 10.23 -21.15 -1.73
CA MET A 87 11.31 -21.47 -0.81
C MET A 87 10.98 -22.70 0.06
N ALA A 88 9.78 -22.75 0.63
CA ALA A 88 9.31 -23.92 1.38
C ALA A 88 9.31 -25.20 0.53
N ALA A 89 8.89 -25.11 -0.73
CA ALA A 89 8.94 -26.23 -1.67
C ALA A 89 10.39 -26.68 -1.96
N ARG A 90 11.32 -25.74 -2.15
CA ARG A 90 12.74 -26.02 -2.37
C ARG A 90 13.41 -26.63 -1.13
N GLU A 91 13.10 -26.13 0.06
CA GLU A 91 13.60 -26.70 1.32
C GLU A 91 13.12 -28.15 1.51
N LYS A 92 11.84 -28.42 1.28
CA LYS A 92 11.28 -29.79 1.34
C LYS A 92 11.98 -30.73 0.35
N GLN A 93 12.22 -30.26 -0.88
CA GLN A 93 12.89 -31.05 -1.91
C GLN A 93 14.35 -31.33 -1.53
N ASN A 94 15.10 -30.33 -1.09
CA ASN A 94 16.48 -30.51 -0.63
C ASN A 94 16.55 -31.44 0.58
N ALA A 95 15.69 -31.26 1.58
CA ALA A 95 15.64 -32.14 2.77
C ALA A 95 15.37 -33.60 2.40
N SER A 96 14.53 -33.86 1.39
CA SER A 96 14.28 -35.22 0.90
C SER A 96 15.48 -35.86 0.20
N MET A 97 16.39 -35.07 -0.38
CA MET A 97 17.61 -35.56 -1.03
C MET A 97 18.74 -35.87 -0.05
N PHE A 98 18.77 -35.22 1.12
CA PHE A 98 19.78 -35.48 2.15
C PHE A 98 19.43 -36.61 3.11
N ASN A 99 18.20 -37.12 3.08
CA ASN A 99 17.72 -38.23 3.91
C ASN A 99 17.44 -39.51 3.12
N GLY A 100 18.06 -39.64 1.94
CA GLY A 100 18.02 -40.83 1.07
C GLY A 100 19.40 -41.38 0.79
#